data_AF-A0A7W8XX02-F1
#
_entry.id   AF-A0A7W8XX02-F1
#
_cell.length_a   1.000
_cell.length_b   1.000
_cell.length_c   1.000
_cell.angle_alpha   90.00
_cell.angle_beta   90.00
_cell.angle_gamma   90.00
#
_symmetry.space_group_name_H-M   'P 1'
#
loop_
_entity.id
_entity.type
_entity.pdbx_description
1 polymer ?
#
loop_
_entity_poly.entity_id
_entity_poly.type
_entity_poly.pdbx_seq_one_letter_code
_entity_poly.pdbx_strand_id
1 'polypeptide(L)'
;MLFVKSESGSNILHDLMARVPATAQVAERSWIGAVSARLAAADYLISRSNAGRLLAIAQSKGLLGWETAKKSGDCWISANLVLDYRRWQAVKFSVISDVFADI
;
A
#
# COMPACT_ATOMS: atom_id res chain seq x y z
N MET A 1 -7.54 6.67 -5.34
CA MET A 1 -7.04 5.40 -4.76
C MET A 1 -7.53 5.26 -3.31
N LEU A 2 -7.91 4.06 -2.86
CA LEU A 2 -8.64 3.81 -1.60
C LEU A 2 -7.93 4.33 -0.34
N PHE A 3 -6.59 4.26 -0.32
CA PHE A 3 -5.75 4.61 0.83
C PHE A 3 -5.46 6.12 0.99
N VAL A 4 -5.72 6.92 -0.05
CA VAL A 4 -5.27 8.33 -0.13
C VAL A 4 -6.33 9.32 0.37
N LYS A 5 -7.42 8.82 0.99
CA LYS A 5 -8.50 9.66 1.53
C LYS A 5 -8.19 10.23 2.92
N SER A 6 -7.11 9.79 3.57
CA SER A 6 -6.60 10.38 4.81
C SER A 6 -5.07 10.23 4.88
N GLU A 7 -4.39 11.20 5.50
CA GLU A 7 -2.92 11.18 5.72
C GLU A 7 -2.45 9.87 6.34
N SER A 8 -3.18 9.37 7.34
CA SER A 8 -2.84 8.13 8.03
C SER A 8 -3.09 6.86 7.19
N GLY A 9 -4.00 6.91 6.20
CA GLY A 9 -4.22 5.82 5.25
C GLY A 9 -3.08 5.67 4.25
N SER A 10 -2.46 6.79 3.87
CA SER A 10 -1.29 6.85 2.99
C SER A 10 -0.07 6.18 3.62
N ASN A 11 0.11 6.29 4.94
CA ASN A 11 1.26 5.71 5.63
C ASN A 11 1.30 4.17 5.57
N ILE A 12 0.16 3.49 5.77
CA ILE A 12 0.08 2.03 5.58
C ILE A 12 0.46 1.68 4.15
N LEU A 13 -0.06 2.43 3.19
CA LEU A 13 0.21 2.17 1.78
C LEU A 13 1.71 2.32 1.47
N HIS A 14 2.38 3.34 1.99
CA HIS A 14 3.81 3.52 1.84
C HIS A 14 4.61 2.35 2.41
N ASP A 15 4.27 1.86 3.60
CA ASP A 15 4.91 0.70 4.22
C ASP A 15 4.73 -0.59 3.41
N LEU A 16 3.50 -0.87 3.01
CA LEU A 16 3.17 -2.01 2.17
C LEU A 16 3.99 -1.98 0.87
N MET A 17 4.13 -0.79 0.26
CA MET A 17 4.85 -0.61 -1.00
C MET A 17 6.36 -0.61 -0.85
N ALA A 18 6.90 -0.19 0.31
CA ALA A 18 8.34 -0.26 0.61
C ALA A 18 8.86 -1.70 0.66
N ARG A 19 7.97 -2.67 0.91
CA ARG A 19 8.27 -4.10 0.94
C ARG A 19 8.14 -4.77 -0.44
N VAL A 20 7.53 -4.09 -1.42
CA VAL A 20 7.41 -4.62 -2.79
C VAL A 20 8.77 -4.49 -3.48
N PRO A 21 9.27 -5.56 -4.14
CA PRO A 21 10.52 -5.49 -4.89
C PRO A 21 10.55 -4.32 -5.88
N ALA A 22 11.66 -3.58 -5.90
CA ALA A 22 11.88 -2.44 -6.79
C ALA A 22 12.29 -2.88 -8.21
N THR A 23 11.49 -3.76 -8.83
CA THR A 23 11.73 -4.26 -10.19
C THR A 23 10.89 -3.50 -11.21
N ALA A 24 11.42 -3.38 -12.44
CA ALA A 24 10.72 -2.76 -13.56
C ALA A 24 9.45 -3.55 -13.92
N GLN A 25 9.55 -4.88 -13.95
CA GLN A 25 8.41 -5.75 -14.16
C GLN A 25 7.74 -6.08 -12.82
N VAL A 26 6.45 -5.75 -12.73
CA VAL A 26 5.62 -6.04 -11.56
C VAL A 26 4.97 -7.41 -11.74
N ALA A 27 5.22 -8.33 -10.82
CA ALA A 27 4.56 -9.63 -10.80
C ALA A 27 3.06 -9.48 -10.52
N GLU A 28 2.23 -10.41 -11.03
CA GLU A 28 0.78 -10.43 -10.77
C GLU A 28 0.47 -10.35 -9.27
N ARG A 29 1.27 -11.07 -8.46
CA ARG A 29 1.27 -11.03 -7.00
C ARG A 29 2.69 -10.86 -6.49
N SER A 30 2.91 -9.81 -5.70
CA SER A 30 4.17 -9.55 -5.00
C SER A 30 4.00 -9.89 -3.53
N TRP A 31 4.73 -10.89 -3.03
CA TRP A 31 4.74 -11.25 -1.61
C TRP A 31 5.59 -10.27 -0.81
N ILE A 32 5.04 -9.78 0.30
CA ILE A 32 5.62 -8.70 1.11
C ILE A 32 5.81 -9.09 2.59
N GLY A 33 5.67 -10.39 2.90
CA GLY A 33 5.81 -10.90 4.25
C GLY A 33 4.59 -10.63 5.13
N ALA A 34 4.83 -10.67 6.44
CA ALA A 34 3.76 -10.62 7.42
C ALA A 34 3.05 -9.26 7.49
N VAL A 35 1.74 -9.25 7.21
CA VAL A 35 0.86 -8.07 7.35
C VAL A 35 -0.31 -8.40 8.27
N SER A 36 -0.63 -7.49 9.19
CA SER A 36 -1.86 -7.55 9.99
C SER A 36 -2.33 -6.15 10.40
N ALA A 37 -3.62 -6.01 10.72
CA ALA A 37 -4.18 -4.78 11.26
C ALA A 37 -3.53 -4.35 12.59
N ARG A 38 -2.99 -5.30 13.35
CA ARG A 38 -2.26 -5.03 14.59
C ARG A 38 -0.93 -4.32 14.30
N LEU A 39 -0.17 -4.84 13.35
CA LEU A 39 1.12 -4.24 12.95
C LEU A 39 0.89 -2.86 12.34
N ALA A 40 -0.04 -2.75 11.38
CA ALA A 40 -0.37 -1.47 10.74
C ALA A 40 -0.85 -0.38 11.74
N ALA A 41 -1.49 -0.76 12.85
CA ALA A 41 -1.93 0.20 13.86
C ALA A 41 -0.84 0.58 14.86
N ALA A 42 0.14 -0.28 15.10
CA ALA A 42 1.26 0.01 15.97
C ALA A 42 2.16 1.11 15.37
N ASP A 43 2.29 1.10 14.04
CA ASP A 43 3.32 1.89 13.35
C ASP A 43 2.81 3.21 12.76
N TYR A 44 1.48 3.40 12.56
CA TYR A 44 0.97 4.49 11.71
C TYR A 44 -0.10 5.43 12.30
N LEU A 45 -0.18 5.55 13.64
CA LEU A 45 -1.11 6.47 14.33
C LEU A 45 -2.59 6.32 13.89
N ILE A 46 -2.97 5.11 13.48
CA ILE A 46 -4.36 4.75 13.15
C ILE A 46 -4.89 3.75 14.15
N SER A 47 -6.21 3.79 14.39
CA SER A 47 -6.85 2.75 15.18
C SER A 47 -6.77 1.40 14.45
N ARG A 48 -6.63 0.31 15.22
CA ARG A 48 -6.72 -1.08 14.72
C ARG A 48 -7.97 -1.32 13.88
N SER A 49 -9.09 -0.72 14.28
CA SER A 49 -10.36 -0.82 13.54
C SER A 49 -10.30 -0.15 12.17
N ASN A 50 -9.65 1.01 12.06
CA ASN A 50 -9.47 1.69 10.78
C ASN A 50 -8.53 0.89 9.85
N ALA A 51 -7.38 0.44 10.37
CA ALA A 51 -6.45 -0.41 9.64
C ALA A 51 -7.14 -1.69 9.11
N GLY A 52 -7.90 -2.37 9.98
CA GLY A 52 -8.64 -3.58 9.63
C GLY A 52 -9.68 -3.34 8.54
N ARG A 53 -10.41 -2.22 8.58
CA ARG A 53 -11.37 -1.86 7.52
C ARG A 53 -10.67 -1.60 6.20
N LEU A 54 -9.58 -0.83 6.18
CA LEU A 54 -8.82 -0.55 4.96
C LEU A 54 -8.30 -1.84 4.31
N LEU A 55 -7.67 -2.71 5.11
CA LEU A 55 -7.19 -4.01 4.67
C LEU A 55 -8.33 -4.91 4.14
N ALA A 56 -9.47 -4.93 4.82
CA ALA A 56 -10.62 -5.71 4.38
C ALA A 56 -11.21 -5.21 3.06
N ILE A 57 -11.30 -3.89 2.85
CA ILE A 57 -11.78 -3.31 1.58
C ILE A 57 -10.77 -3.53 0.45
N ALA A 58 -9.47 -3.43 0.73
CA ALA A 58 -8.43 -3.75 -0.25
C ALA A 58 -8.49 -5.23 -0.66
N GLN A 59 -8.68 -6.12 0.31
CA GLN A 59 -8.85 -7.56 0.06
C GLN A 59 -10.10 -7.86 -0.78
N SER A 60 -11.25 -7.26 -0.46
CA SER A 60 -12.49 -7.50 -1.23
C SER A 60 -12.41 -6.99 -2.67
N LYS A 61 -11.49 -6.06 -2.96
CA LYS A 61 -11.17 -5.56 -4.30
C LYS A 61 -10.07 -6.36 -5.01
N GLY A 62 -9.53 -7.41 -4.40
CA GLY A 62 -8.43 -8.19 -4.96
C GLY A 62 -7.10 -7.42 -5.05
N LEU A 63 -6.93 -6.36 -4.24
CA LEU A 63 -5.73 -5.53 -4.26
C LEU A 63 -4.60 -6.11 -3.39
N LEU A 64 -4.98 -6.91 -2.40
CA LEU A 64 -4.07 -7.66 -1.55
C LEU A 64 -4.79 -8.92 -1.03
N GLY A 65 -4.03 -9.84 -0.46
CA GLY A 65 -4.58 -10.99 0.24
C GLY A 65 -3.52 -11.75 1.01
N TRP A 66 -3.98 -12.79 1.71
CA TRP A 66 -3.12 -13.69 2.47
C TRP A 66 -3.17 -15.08 1.83
N GLU A 67 -2.12 -15.87 2.03
CA GLU A 67 -2.10 -17.27 1.61
C GLU A 67 -3.18 -18.09 2.32
N THR A 68 -3.43 -17.78 3.60
CA THR A 68 -4.45 -18.44 4.40
C THR A 68 -5.72 -17.60 4.50
N ALA A 69 -6.85 -18.23 4.82
CA ALA A 69 -8.11 -17.53 5.07
C ALA A 69 -8.05 -16.60 6.31
N LYS A 70 -7.01 -16.72 7.15
CA LYS A 70 -6.77 -15.78 8.25
C LYS A 70 -6.14 -14.53 7.66
N LYS A 71 -6.74 -13.35 7.93
CA LYS A 71 -6.26 -12.02 7.50
C LYS A 71 -4.99 -11.58 8.24
N SER A 72 -4.01 -12.47 8.33
CA SER A 72 -2.77 -12.33 9.08
C SER A 72 -1.75 -13.34 8.56
N GLY A 73 -0.48 -12.94 8.53
CA GLY A 73 0.61 -13.78 8.01
C GLY A 73 1.11 -13.26 6.68
N ASP A 74 1.69 -14.15 5.86
CA ASP A 74 2.28 -13.75 4.59
C ASP A 74 1.22 -13.19 3.63
N CYS A 75 1.52 -12.02 3.09
CA CYS A 75 0.59 -11.17 2.36
C CYS A 75 1.15 -10.93 0.96
N TRP A 76 0.29 -11.06 -0.03
CA TRP A 76 0.58 -10.64 -1.39
C TRP A 76 -0.15 -9.35 -1.73
N ILE A 77 0.46 -8.56 -2.62
CA ILE A 77 -0.12 -7.36 -3.23
C ILE A 77 -0.26 -7.57 -4.73
N SER A 78 -1.39 -7.15 -5.30
CA SER A 78 -1.63 -7.27 -6.74
C SER A 78 -0.80 -6.26 -7.55
N ALA A 79 -0.48 -6.63 -8.79
CA ALA A 79 0.17 -5.73 -9.75
C ALA A 79 -0.57 -4.40 -9.89
N ASN A 80 -1.90 -4.42 -9.93
CA ASN A 80 -2.73 -3.22 -10.07
C ASN A 80 -2.50 -2.23 -8.92
N LEU A 81 -2.43 -2.70 -7.67
CA LEU A 81 -2.21 -1.81 -6.54
C LEU A 81 -0.81 -1.18 -6.59
N VAL A 82 0.20 -1.95 -6.99
CA VAL A 82 1.58 -1.46 -7.16
C VAL A 82 1.67 -0.40 -8.25
N LEU A 83 1.04 -0.65 -9.41
CA LEU A 83 1.04 0.29 -10.53
C LEU A 83 0.29 1.58 -10.21
N ASP A 84 -0.87 1.47 -9.54
CA ASP A 84 -1.63 2.64 -9.08
C ASP A 84 -0.81 3.48 -8.09
N TYR A 85 -0.12 2.83 -7.15
CA TYR A 85 0.78 3.51 -6.21
C TYR A 85 1.93 4.22 -6.93
N ARG A 86 2.62 3.52 -7.84
CA ARG A 86 3.73 4.10 -8.61
C ARG A 86 3.28 5.29 -9.46
N ARG A 87 2.11 5.21 -10.11
CA ARG A 87 1.51 6.35 -10.83
C ARG A 87 1.22 7.52 -9.91
N TRP A 88 0.61 7.27 -8.76
CA TRP A 88 0.32 8.32 -7.78
C TRP A 88 1.60 9.00 -7.27
N GLN A 89 2.66 8.23 -6.99
CA GLN A 89 3.97 8.77 -6.62
C GLN A 89 4.60 9.59 -7.75
N ALA A 90 4.54 9.10 -9.00
CA ALA A 90 5.09 9.82 -10.15
C ALA A 90 4.42 11.19 -10.35
N VAL A 91 3.09 11.27 -10.22
CA VAL A 91 2.36 12.56 -10.30
C VAL A 91 2.78 13.49 -9.16
N LYS A 92 2.97 12.97 -7.94
CA LYS A 92 3.46 13.78 -6.81
C LYS A 92 4.87 14.33 -7.10
N PHE A 93 5.76 13.50 -7.63
CA PHE A 93 7.14 13.91 -7.93
C PHE A 93 7.24 14.83 -9.15
N SER A 94 6.35 14.72 -10.14
CA SER A 94 6.37 15.63 -11.29
C SER A 94 6.12 17.06 -10.86
N VAL A 95 5.12 17.30 -9.99
CA VAL A 95 4.84 18.65 -9.44
C VAL A 95 6.05 19.21 -8.68
N ILE A 96 6.74 18.36 -7.89
CA ILE A 96 7.96 18.77 -7.19
C ILE A 96 9.05 19.13 -8.21
N SER A 97 9.26 18.28 -9.22
CA SER A 97 10.26 18.50 -10.26
C SER A 97 10.03 19.81 -11.00
N ASP A 98 8.78 20.12 -11.36
CA ASP A 98 8.42 21.34 -12.08
C ASP A 98 8.75 22.58 -11.23
N VAL A 99 8.38 22.58 -9.94
CA VAL A 99 8.66 23.71 -9.02
C VAL A 99 10.16 23.93 -8.83
N PHE A 100 10.96 22.87 -8.77
CA PHE A 100 12.41 22.99 -8.62
C PHE A 100 13.13 23.39 -9.92
N ALA A 101 12.53 23.12 -11.09
CA ALA A 101 13.10 23.56 -12.36
C ALA A 101 13.01 25.08 -12.57
N ASP A 102 12.11 25.74 -11.85
CA ASP A 102 11.85 27.18 -11.91
C ASP A 102 12.65 28.01 -10.86
N ILE A 103 13.61 27.39 -10.14
CA ILE A 103 14.50 28.04 -9.15
C ILE A 103 15.93 28.11 -9.69
#